data_AF-A0AAW1I928-F1
#
_entry.id   AF-A0AAW1I928-F1
#
_cell.length_a   1.000
_cell.length_b   1.000
_cell.length_c   1.000
_cell.angle_alpha   90.00
_cell.angle_beta   90.00
_cell.angle_gamma   90.00
#
_symmetry.space_group_name_H-M   'P 1'
#
loop_
_entity.id
_entity.type
_entity.pdbx_description
1 polymer ?
#
loop_
_entity_poly.entity_id
_entity_poly.type
_entity_poly.pdbx_seq_one_letter_code
_entity_poly.pdbx_strand_id
1 'polypeptide(L)'
;MSTDTVSSLKSLRAKRTRLCHSLDRTVKYLDTRERDKNSNLAELNKRKDILEPMLNQYENIQEQIEELADIECEDSEREEFERKYFHSVGLIDKLISDHSPPSIEIKQNDSLHSSLD
;
A
#
# COMPACT_ATOMS: atom_id res chain seq x y z
N MET A 1 -12.32 18.01 29.44
CA MET A 1 -11.63 16.76 29.02
C MET A 1 -10.74 16.29 30.16
N SER A 2 -10.72 14.99 30.45
CA SER A 2 -9.84 14.41 31.49
C SER A 2 -8.38 14.41 31.05
N THR A 3 -7.44 14.45 31.98
CA THR A 3 -5.99 14.30 31.72
C THR A 3 -5.66 13.01 30.98
N ASP A 4 -6.46 11.96 31.23
CA ASP A 4 -6.30 10.65 30.60
C ASP A 4 -6.69 10.68 29.12
N THR A 5 -7.73 11.45 28.76
CA THR A 5 -8.16 11.66 27.36
C THR A 5 -7.07 12.36 26.56
N VAL A 6 -6.46 13.41 27.14
CA VAL A 6 -5.38 14.17 26.48
C VAL A 6 -4.12 13.31 26.29
N SER A 7 -3.77 12.50 27.30
CA SER A 7 -2.65 11.56 27.22
C SER A 7 -2.87 10.48 26.14
N SER A 8 -4.09 9.93 26.07
CA SER A 8 -4.49 8.94 25.07
C SER A 8 -4.43 9.50 23.64
N LEU A 9 -5.01 10.68 23.41
CA LEU A 9 -5.01 11.34 22.10
C LEU A 9 -3.58 11.62 21.59
N LYS A 10 -2.70 12.09 22.48
CA LYS A 10 -1.28 12.33 22.14
C LYS A 10 -0.56 11.03 21.74
N SER A 11 -0.85 9.93 22.43
CA SER A 11 -0.31 8.61 22.13
C SER A 11 -0.79 8.10 20.77
N LEU A 12 -2.08 8.24 20.48
CA LEU A 12 -2.68 7.84 19.21
C LEU A 12 -2.11 8.63 18.03
N ARG A 13 -2.06 9.96 18.14
CA ARG A 13 -1.42 10.82 17.11
C ARG A 13 0.04 10.42 16.88
N ALA A 14 0.80 10.13 17.94
CA ALA A 14 2.18 9.67 17.80
C ALA A 14 2.29 8.31 17.09
N LYS A 15 1.34 7.38 17.30
CA LYS A 15 1.28 6.11 16.56
C LYS A 15 0.94 6.35 15.08
N ARG A 16 -0.04 7.21 14.79
CA ARG A 16 -0.42 7.61 13.44
C ARG A 16 0.78 8.20 12.67
N THR A 17 1.48 9.18 13.25
CA THR A 17 2.68 9.77 12.66
C THR A 17 3.76 8.73 12.34
N ARG A 18 3.94 7.72 13.19
CA ARG A 18 4.90 6.62 12.91
C ARG A 18 4.49 5.79 11.70
N LEU A 19 3.19 5.53 11.52
CA LEU A 19 2.68 4.86 10.32
C LEU A 19 2.90 5.71 9.07
N CYS A 20 2.61 7.02 9.12
CA CYS A 20 2.89 7.95 8.01
C CYS A 20 4.37 7.93 7.62
N HIS A 21 5.29 8.03 8.58
CA HIS A 21 6.72 7.92 8.31
C HIS A 21 7.14 6.55 7.76
N SER A 22 6.47 5.48 8.17
CA SER A 22 6.72 4.15 7.62
C SER A 22 6.30 4.08 6.15
N LEU A 23 5.14 4.65 5.82
CA LEU A 23 4.65 4.72 4.46
C LEU A 23 5.56 5.59 3.57
N ASP A 24 6.03 6.73 4.07
CA ASP A 24 7.01 7.58 3.37
C ASP A 24 8.29 6.82 3.00
N ARG A 25 8.78 5.96 3.89
CA ARG A 25 9.95 5.11 3.60
C ARG A 25 9.64 4.09 2.51
N THR A 26 8.42 3.54 2.48
CA THR A 26 7.99 2.63 1.42
C THR A 26 7.88 3.35 0.08
N VAL A 27 7.24 4.51 0.02
CA VAL A 27 7.16 5.36 -1.19
C VAL A 27 8.55 5.66 -1.74
N LYS A 28 9.45 6.21 -0.92
CA LYS A 28 10.83 6.54 -1.33
C LYS A 28 11.59 5.33 -1.85
N TYR A 29 11.39 4.17 -1.24
CA TYR A 29 11.96 2.92 -1.72
C TYR A 29 11.44 2.58 -3.12
N LEU A 30 10.12 2.57 -3.31
CA LEU A 30 9.49 2.21 -4.58
C LEU A 30 9.86 3.19 -5.71
N ASP A 31 9.85 4.50 -5.44
CA ASP A 31 10.29 5.53 -6.40
C ASP A 31 11.73 5.31 -6.86
N THR A 32 12.61 4.95 -5.93
CA THR A 32 14.01 4.65 -6.25
C THR A 32 14.12 3.41 -7.12
N ARG A 33 13.32 2.38 -6.84
CA ARG A 33 13.31 1.13 -7.60
C ARG A 33 12.75 1.30 -9.01
N GLU A 34 11.71 2.11 -9.17
CA GLU A 34 11.17 2.48 -10.47
C GLU A 34 12.20 3.23 -11.33
N ARG A 35 12.87 4.23 -10.76
CA ARG A 35 13.89 5.01 -11.47
C ARG A 35 15.08 4.15 -11.87
N ASP A 36 15.59 3.33 -10.95
CA ASP A 36 16.84 2.59 -11.16
C ASP A 36 16.61 1.28 -11.93
N LYS A 37 15.34 0.90 -12.18
CA LYS A 37 14.91 -0.37 -12.79
C LYS A 37 15.57 -1.61 -12.17
N ASN A 38 15.95 -1.49 -10.90
CA ASN A 38 16.67 -2.51 -10.16
C ASN A 38 15.87 -2.87 -8.91
N SER A 39 14.87 -3.69 -9.15
CA SER A 39 13.93 -4.16 -8.15
C SER A 39 14.15 -5.64 -7.87
N ASN A 40 13.95 -6.05 -6.61
CA ASN A 40 14.00 -7.46 -6.23
C ASN A 40 12.56 -7.91 -5.94
N LEU A 41 12.04 -8.85 -6.73
CA LEU A 41 10.68 -9.37 -6.60
C LEU A 41 10.34 -9.85 -5.19
N ALA A 42 11.26 -10.51 -4.49
CA ALA A 42 11.03 -10.97 -3.13
C ALA A 42 10.89 -9.81 -2.13
N GLU A 43 11.66 -8.74 -2.32
CA GLU A 43 11.56 -7.53 -1.48
C GLU A 43 10.30 -6.71 -1.82
N LEU A 44 9.91 -6.65 -3.09
CA LEU A 44 8.64 -6.03 -3.51
C LEU A 44 7.45 -6.77 -2.89
N ASN A 45 7.41 -8.10 -2.97
CA ASN A 45 6.32 -8.88 -2.36
C ASN A 45 6.26 -8.68 -0.84
N LYS A 46 7.40 -8.73 -0.14
CA LYS A 46 7.43 -8.44 1.31
C LYS A 46 6.87 -7.06 1.66
N ARG A 47 7.14 -6.06 0.82
CA ARG A 47 6.62 -4.70 1.02
C ARG A 47 5.14 -4.61 0.69
N LYS A 48 4.67 -5.35 -0.31
CA LYS A 48 3.25 -5.43 -0.66
C LYS A 48 2.45 -6.04 0.50
N ASP A 49 2.97 -7.12 1.09
CA ASP A 49 2.34 -7.85 2.20
C ASP A 49 2.11 -6.98 3.45
N ILE A 50 2.89 -5.90 3.64
CA ILE A 50 2.74 -5.00 4.79
C ILE A 50 1.86 -3.78 4.51
N LEU A 51 1.54 -3.46 3.26
CA LEU A 51 0.78 -2.25 2.92
C LEU A 51 -0.65 -2.32 3.47
N GLU A 52 -1.38 -3.40 3.22
CA GLU A 52 -2.75 -3.58 3.72
C GLU A 52 -2.83 -3.59 5.25
N PRO A 53 -1.97 -4.34 5.99
CA PRO A 53 -1.89 -4.21 7.44
C PRO A 53 -1.61 -2.79 7.93
N MET A 54 -0.82 -2.00 7.20
CA MET A 54 -0.56 -0.60 7.56
C MET A 54 -1.79 0.29 7.40
N LEU A 55 -2.58 0.10 6.33
CA LEU A 55 -3.85 0.81 6.14
C LEU A 55 -4.83 0.49 7.28
N ASN A 56 -5.03 -0.79 7.59
CA ASN A 56 -5.94 -1.19 8.65
C ASN A 56 -5.52 -0.64 10.02
N GLN A 57 -4.22 -0.60 10.30
CA GLN A 57 -3.73 0.03 11.54
C GLN A 57 -3.94 1.54 11.55
N TYR A 58 -3.78 2.21 10.41
CA TYR A 58 -4.01 3.65 10.29
C TYR A 58 -5.47 3.97 10.54
N GLU A 59 -6.39 3.32 9.84
CA GLU A 59 -7.85 3.50 9.98
C GLU A 59 -8.30 3.31 11.43
N ASN A 60 -7.89 2.22 12.06
CA ASN A 60 -8.23 1.96 13.46
C ASN A 60 -7.67 3.02 14.44
N ILE A 61 -6.50 3.61 14.16
CA ILE A 61 -5.98 4.72 14.98
C ILE A 61 -6.74 6.00 14.71
N GLN A 62 -7.09 6.25 13.45
CA GLN A 62 -7.80 7.44 13.01
C GLN A 62 -9.22 7.46 13.60
N GLU A 63 -9.96 6.35 13.56
CA GLU A 63 -11.26 6.19 14.21
C GLU A 63 -11.18 6.48 15.71
N GLN A 64 -10.16 5.94 16.42
CA GLN A 64 -9.94 6.23 17.83
C GLN A 64 -9.62 7.71 18.11
N ILE A 65 -9.01 8.42 17.16
CA ILE A 65 -8.74 9.87 17.29
C ILE A 65 -10.05 10.64 17.11
N GLU A 66 -10.86 10.29 16.12
CA GLU A 66 -12.16 10.91 15.81
C GLU A 66 -13.19 10.69 16.93
N GLU A 67 -13.11 9.56 17.65
CA GLU A 67 -13.91 9.33 18.86
C GLU A 67 -13.51 10.24 20.04
N LEU A 68 -12.27 10.72 20.07
CA LEU A 68 -11.69 11.46 21.19
C LEU A 68 -11.52 12.97 20.92
N ALA A 69 -11.60 13.41 19.67
CA ALA A 69 -11.33 14.78 19.24
C ALA A 69 -12.25 15.24 18.10
N ASP A 70 -12.38 16.58 17.96
CA ASP A 70 -13.15 17.19 16.88
C ASP A 70 -12.44 17.04 15.52
N ILE A 71 -13.20 16.75 14.47
CA ILE A 71 -12.76 16.04 13.26
C ILE A 71 -12.05 16.95 12.24
N GLU A 72 -12.38 18.24 12.22
CA GLU A 72 -11.95 19.18 11.15
C GLU A 72 -10.42 19.34 11.00
N CYS A 73 -9.64 19.05 12.05
CA CYS A 73 -8.16 19.11 11.98
C CYS A 73 -7.49 17.82 11.50
N GLU A 74 -8.21 16.72 11.37
CA GLU A 74 -7.63 15.37 11.20
C GLU A 74 -7.79 14.82 9.77
N ASP A 75 -8.67 15.40 8.94
CA ASP A 75 -8.96 14.94 7.57
C ASP A 75 -7.78 15.09 6.61
N SER A 76 -7.01 16.18 6.73
CA SER A 76 -5.87 16.43 5.82
C SER A 76 -4.75 15.37 5.96
N GLU A 77 -4.52 14.84 7.15
CA GLU A 77 -3.55 13.77 7.37
C GLU A 77 -4.05 12.45 6.76
N ARG A 78 -5.35 12.16 6.87
CA ARG A 78 -6.01 10.99 6.25
C ARG A 78 -5.86 11.04 4.74
N GLU A 79 -6.21 12.14 4.10
CA GLU A 79 -6.07 12.31 2.65
C GLU A 79 -4.61 12.11 2.18
N GLU A 80 -3.64 12.68 2.91
CA GLU A 80 -2.23 12.52 2.57
C GLU A 80 -1.77 11.06 2.71
N PHE A 81 -2.20 10.38 3.76
CA PHE A 81 -1.88 8.97 3.98
C PHE A 81 -2.47 8.08 2.87
N GLU A 82 -3.76 8.21 2.59
CA GLU A 82 -4.46 7.44 1.56
C GLU A 82 -3.83 7.64 0.18
N ARG A 83 -3.54 8.89 -0.19
CA ARG A 83 -2.87 9.21 -1.46
C ARG A 83 -1.53 8.47 -1.60
N LYS A 84 -0.71 8.48 -0.55
CA LYS A 84 0.59 7.77 -0.54
C LYS A 84 0.41 6.25 -0.55
N TYR A 85 -0.62 5.75 0.14
CA TYR A 85 -0.94 4.33 0.20
C TYR A 85 -1.30 3.81 -1.18
N PHE A 86 -2.32 4.41 -1.83
CA PHE A 86 -2.77 3.98 -3.14
C PHE A 86 -1.69 4.17 -4.22
N HIS A 87 -0.89 5.23 -4.12
CA HIS A 87 0.29 5.38 -4.97
C HIS A 87 1.29 4.22 -4.78
N SER A 88 1.59 3.85 -3.53
CA SER A 88 2.50 2.73 -3.22
C SER A 88 1.98 1.40 -3.75
N VAL A 89 0.67 1.14 -3.62
CA VAL A 89 0.02 -0.07 -4.15
C VAL A 89 0.13 -0.12 -5.67
N GLY A 90 -0.23 0.97 -6.37
CA GLY A 90 -0.14 1.01 -7.83
C GLY A 90 1.30 0.84 -8.33
N LEU A 91 2.26 1.48 -7.65
CA LEU A 91 3.66 1.39 -8.04
C LEU A 91 4.25 0.01 -7.77
N ILE A 92 3.94 -0.61 -6.63
CA ILE A 92 4.46 -1.94 -6.30
C ILE A 92 3.89 -3.02 -7.23
N ASP A 93 2.60 -2.92 -7.60
CA ASP A 93 1.96 -3.83 -8.54
C ASP A 93 2.56 -3.71 -9.94
N LYS A 94 2.82 -2.48 -10.39
CA LYS A 94 3.55 -2.23 -11.65
C LYS A 94 4.93 -2.89 -11.63
N LEU A 95 5.72 -2.65 -10.59
CA LEU A 95 7.08 -3.20 -10.47
C LEU A 95 7.10 -4.72 -10.40
N ILE A 96 6.11 -5.34 -9.75
CA ILE A 96 5.93 -6.81 -9.72
C ILE A 96 5.53 -7.33 -11.11
N SER A 97 4.62 -6.64 -11.80
CA SER A 97 4.21 -7.00 -13.15
C SER A 97 5.38 -6.93 -14.13
N ASP A 98 6.25 -5.93 -14.02
CA ASP A 98 7.45 -5.78 -14.86
C ASP A 98 8.45 -6.93 -14.68
N HIS A 99 8.39 -7.67 -13.55
CA HIS A 99 9.17 -8.88 -13.32
C HIS A 99 8.50 -10.16 -13.83
N SER A 100 7.21 -10.12 -14.15
CA SER A 100 6.52 -11.28 -14.70
C SER A 100 6.69 -11.28 -16.23
N PRO A 101 7.26 -12.33 -16.84
CA PRO A 101 7.33 -12.39 -18.28
C PRO A 101 5.91 -12.37 -18.88
N PRO A 102 5.69 -11.70 -20.02
CA PRO A 102 4.39 -11.73 -20.67
C PRO A 102 4.01 -13.19 -20.94
N SER A 103 2.85 -13.61 -20.43
CA SER A 103 2.31 -14.93 -20.73
C SER A 103 2.11 -15.03 -22.24
N ILE A 104 2.97 -15.82 -22.91
CA ILE A 104 2.75 -16.19 -24.30
C ILE A 104 1.51 -17.09 -24.29
N GLU A 105 0.36 -16.54 -24.67
CA GLU A 105 -0.79 -17.34 -25.07
C GLU A 105 -0.37 -18.19 -26.27
N ILE A 106 0.00 -19.44 -26.00
CA ILE A 106 0.11 -20.45 -27.06
C ILE A 106 -1.33 -20.70 -27.50
N LYS A 107 -1.73 -20.04 -28.59
CA LYS A 107 -2.93 -20.41 -29.34
C LYS A 107 -2.76 -21.89 -29.71
N GLN A 108 -3.53 -22.76 -29.05
CA GLN A 108 -3.70 -24.12 -29.49
C GLN A 108 -4.27 -24.04 -30.90
N ASN A 109 -3.43 -24.30 -31.91
CA ASN A 109 -3.92 -24.55 -33.25
C ASN A 109 -4.73 -25.84 -33.17
N ASP A 110 -6.05 -25.70 -33.26
CA ASP A 110 -6.98 -26.79 -33.54
C ASP A 110 -6.60 -27.41 -34.88
N SER A 111 -5.66 -28.35 -34.85
CA SER A 111 -5.51 -29.33 -35.93
C SER A 111 -6.61 -30.35 -35.71
N LEU A 112 -7.83 -29.98 -36.10
CA LEU A 112 -8.95 -30.90 -36.27
C LEU A 112 -8.46 -32.07 -37.13
N HIS A 113 -8.43 -33.25 -36.51
CA HIS A 113 -8.52 -34.52 -37.23
C HIS A 113 -9.80 -34.47 -38.07
N SER A 114 -9.67 -34.14 -39.36
CA SER A 114 -10.66 -34.51 -40.36
C SER A 114 -10.22 -35.84 -40.95
N SER A 115 -10.81 -36.92 -40.43
CA SER A 115 -11.01 -38.14 -41.21
C SER A 115 -11.87 -37.83 -42.45
N LEU A 116 -11.69 -38.59 -43.54
CA LEU A 116 -12.41 -38.71 -44.83
C LEU A 116 -11.33 -38.68 -45.93
N ASP A 117 -11.00 -39.75 -46.66
CA ASP A 117 -11.78 -40.92 -47.12
C ASP A 117 -11.03 -42.26 -46.94
#